data_AF-A0A1Q4XMM9-F1
#
_entry.id   AF-A0A1Q4XMM9-F1
#
_cell.length_a   1.000
_cell.length_b   1.000
_cell.length_c   1.000
_cell.angle_alpha   90.00
_cell.angle_beta   90.00
_cell.angle_gamma   90.00
#
_symmetry.space_group_name_H-M   'P 1'
#
loop_
_entity.id
_entity.type
_entity.pdbx_description
1 polymer ?
#
loop_
_entity_poly.entity_id
_entity_poly.type
_entity_poly.pdbx_seq_one_letter_code
_entity_poly.pdbx_strand_id
1 'polypeptide(L)'
;MNESPSLALVIVVGVLVAVGVVLLLERSLTRVLLGFIMLSNGVNLMILAMAGEPGRPPVLWLTDPEDMTDPLPQAMILTALVITLGVTAFLLAMAYRSWQLEGNDEVQDDVEDLRIVQGEGRRAVRQRFLKERRRLQADIRRQRAELQATIAVADAQELAEQARIKAEIARAQAELARYELEAEDHDPDEKSQETMRRLSDRAESMTAQVQELRGRIRQGRRRLREHRRADRAAERELWRELRRRVRSQRRQARQTMRAERERLARAEDSDLQGSE
;
A
#
# COMPACT_ATOMS: atom_id res chain seq x y z
N MET A 1 -11.08 -63.58 -32.14
CA MET A 1 -12.04 -62.76 -31.37
C MET A 1 -11.57 -62.68 -29.93
N ASN A 2 -10.68 -61.74 -29.64
CA ASN A 2 -10.54 -61.06 -28.35
C ASN A 2 -9.79 -59.75 -28.63
N GLU A 3 -10.41 -58.87 -29.43
CA GLU A 3 -9.86 -57.55 -29.80
C GLU A 3 -9.89 -56.54 -28.64
N SER A 4 -10.19 -56.99 -27.42
CA SER A 4 -10.34 -56.13 -26.24
C SER A 4 -9.33 -56.54 -25.15
N PRO A 5 -8.63 -55.56 -24.54
CA PRO A 5 -7.75 -55.85 -23.41
C PRO A 5 -8.56 -56.54 -22.31
N SER A 6 -8.00 -57.59 -21.72
CA SER A 6 -8.72 -58.35 -20.69
C SER A 6 -9.14 -57.44 -19.54
N LEU A 7 -10.40 -57.51 -19.13
CA LEU A 7 -10.96 -56.68 -18.06
C LEU A 7 -10.13 -56.78 -16.77
N ALA A 8 -9.61 -57.97 -16.48
CA ALA A 8 -8.71 -58.22 -15.37
C ALA A 8 -7.42 -57.37 -15.47
N LEU A 9 -6.79 -57.31 -16.65
CA LEU A 9 -5.58 -56.51 -16.87
C LEU A 9 -5.87 -55.02 -16.72
N VAL A 10 -7.00 -54.53 -17.23
CA VAL A 10 -7.42 -53.13 -17.06
C VAL A 10 -7.60 -52.78 -15.58
N ILE A 11 -8.24 -53.66 -14.81
CA ILE A 11 -8.41 -53.47 -13.35
C ILE A 11 -7.06 -53.46 -12.64
N VAL A 12 -6.16 -54.40 -12.97
CA VAL A 12 -4.82 -54.48 -12.37
C VAL A 12 -4.01 -53.20 -12.64
N VAL A 13 -4.02 -52.72 -13.87
CA VAL A 13 -3.40 -51.43 -14.24
C VAL A 13 -4.00 -50.29 -13.44
N GLY A 14 -5.33 -50.21 -13.37
CA GLY A 14 -6.02 -49.17 -12.59
C GLY A 14 -5.65 -49.18 -11.11
N VAL A 15 -5.57 -50.36 -10.49
CA VAL A 15 -5.17 -50.50 -9.08
C VAL A 15 -3.71 -50.13 -8.88
N LEU A 16 -2.79 -50.59 -9.74
CA LEU A 16 -1.37 -50.24 -9.67
C LEU A 16 -1.15 -48.72 -9.78
N VAL A 17 -1.83 -48.08 -10.72
CA VAL A 17 -1.77 -46.62 -10.91
C VAL A 17 -2.37 -45.90 -9.71
N ALA A 18 -3.54 -46.32 -9.22
CA ALA A 18 -4.19 -45.71 -8.06
C ALA A 18 -3.34 -45.82 -6.79
N VAL A 19 -2.80 -47.02 -6.51
CA VAL A 19 -1.89 -47.25 -5.37
C VAL A 19 -0.61 -46.44 -5.54
N GLY A 20 -0.04 -46.40 -6.75
CA GLY A 20 1.13 -45.58 -7.06
C GLY A 20 0.89 -44.09 -6.76
N VAL A 21 -0.22 -43.54 -7.23
CA VAL A 21 -0.59 -42.13 -6.98
C VAL A 21 -0.82 -41.86 -5.49
N VAL A 22 -1.52 -42.73 -4.78
CA VAL A 22 -1.75 -42.57 -3.33
C VAL A 22 -0.41 -42.57 -2.57
N LEU A 23 0.51 -43.48 -2.92
CA LEU A 23 1.84 -43.55 -2.30
C LEU A 23 2.74 -42.35 -2.67
N LEU A 24 2.56 -41.75 -3.85
CA LEU A 24 3.30 -40.54 -4.24
C LEU A 24 2.85 -39.29 -3.46
N LEU A 25 1.63 -39.29 -2.90
CA LEU A 25 1.12 -38.18 -2.09
C LEU A 25 1.53 -38.29 -0.60
N GLU A 26 2.24 -39.34 -0.22
CA GLU A 26 2.74 -39.54 1.13
C GLU A 26 3.97 -38.68 1.42
N ARG A 27 4.21 -38.41 2.72
CA ARG A 27 5.36 -37.60 3.17
C ARG A 27 6.68 -38.37 3.24
N SER A 28 6.64 -39.69 3.40
CA SER A 28 7.86 -40.52 3.50
C SER A 28 8.45 -40.79 2.12
N LEU A 29 9.74 -40.52 1.96
CA LEU A 29 10.46 -40.73 0.70
C LEU A 29 10.47 -42.19 0.28
N THR A 30 10.50 -43.13 1.24
CA THR A 30 10.35 -44.57 0.96
C THR A 30 8.97 -44.90 0.39
N ARG A 31 7.90 -44.25 0.87
CA ARG A 31 6.55 -44.43 0.30
C ARG A 31 6.47 -43.84 -1.11
N VAL A 32 7.04 -42.67 -1.33
CA VAL A 32 7.16 -42.05 -2.67
C VAL A 32 7.90 -42.97 -3.64
N LEU A 33 9.01 -43.59 -3.20
CA LEU A 33 9.77 -44.57 -3.97
C LEU A 33 8.91 -45.78 -4.37
N LEU A 34 8.21 -46.39 -3.41
CA LEU A 34 7.28 -47.49 -3.66
C LEU A 34 6.15 -47.07 -4.62
N GLY A 35 5.66 -45.84 -4.48
CA GLY A 35 4.66 -45.26 -5.38
C GLY A 35 5.16 -45.17 -6.82
N PHE A 36 6.38 -44.70 -7.02
CA PHE A 36 7.01 -44.62 -8.33
C PHE A 36 7.20 -46.00 -8.97
N ILE A 37 7.62 -47.00 -8.18
CA ILE A 37 7.75 -48.39 -8.64
C ILE A 37 6.38 -48.95 -9.05
N MET A 38 5.34 -48.80 -8.23
CA MET A 38 3.99 -49.29 -8.54
C MET A 38 3.42 -48.60 -9.78
N LEU A 39 3.59 -47.28 -9.90
CA LEU A 39 3.15 -46.50 -11.05
C LEU A 39 3.86 -46.93 -12.33
N SER A 40 5.19 -47.09 -12.30
CA SER A 40 5.98 -47.56 -13.44
C SER A 40 5.54 -48.96 -13.90
N ASN A 41 5.32 -49.88 -12.96
CA ASN A 41 4.78 -51.20 -13.30
C ASN A 41 3.38 -51.12 -13.93
N GLY A 42 2.50 -50.26 -13.41
CA GLY A 42 1.19 -50.01 -14.00
C GLY A 42 1.27 -49.47 -15.43
N VAL A 43 2.15 -48.50 -15.69
CA VAL A 43 2.38 -47.92 -17.03
C VAL A 43 2.97 -48.96 -17.98
N ASN A 44 3.94 -49.77 -17.54
CA ASN A 44 4.53 -50.83 -18.37
C ASN A 44 3.47 -51.87 -18.78
N LEU A 45 2.60 -52.26 -17.86
CA LEU A 45 1.47 -53.15 -18.16
C LEU A 45 0.45 -52.49 -19.09
N MET A 46 0.22 -51.17 -18.95
CA MET A 46 -0.65 -50.41 -19.85
C MET A 46 -0.09 -50.37 -21.28
N ILE A 47 1.21 -50.14 -21.45
CA ILE A 47 1.88 -50.19 -22.76
C ILE A 47 1.74 -51.58 -23.37
N LEU A 48 1.95 -52.64 -22.57
CA LEU A 48 1.76 -54.02 -23.02
C LEU A 48 0.31 -54.31 -23.44
N ALA A 49 -0.67 -53.77 -22.72
CA ALA A 49 -2.09 -53.92 -23.05
C ALA A 49 -2.46 -53.30 -24.41
N MET A 50 -1.75 -52.23 -24.80
CA MET A 50 -1.97 -51.53 -26.06
C MET A 50 -1.21 -52.15 -27.24
N ALA A 51 -0.33 -53.13 -26.98
CA ALA A 51 0.55 -53.76 -27.97
C ALA A 51 -0.16 -54.68 -28.99
N GLY A 52 -1.46 -54.95 -28.81
CA GLY A 52 -2.24 -55.77 -29.72
C GLY A 52 -2.31 -57.26 -29.34
N GLU A 53 -2.54 -58.12 -30.34
CA GLU A 53 -2.83 -59.54 -30.13
C GLU A 53 -1.59 -60.32 -29.65
N PRO A 54 -1.71 -61.26 -28.70
CA PRO A 54 -0.58 -62.06 -28.24
C PRO A 54 -0.07 -62.96 -29.36
N GLY A 55 1.18 -62.74 -29.78
CA GLY A 55 1.89 -63.59 -30.73
C GLY A 55 3.00 -64.41 -30.07
N ARG A 56 3.85 -65.00 -30.91
CA ARG A 56 5.11 -65.66 -30.51
C ARG A 56 6.22 -64.62 -30.32
N PRO A 57 7.33 -64.97 -29.63
CA PRO A 57 8.43 -64.04 -29.37
C PRO A 57 9.02 -63.46 -30.67
N PRO A 58 9.32 -62.14 -30.73
CA PRO A 58 9.89 -61.49 -31.90
C PRO A 58 11.40 -61.77 -32.02
N VAL A 59 11.75 -63.03 -32.23
CA VAL A 59 13.13 -63.49 -32.40
C VAL A 59 13.28 -64.04 -33.81
N LEU A 60 14.17 -63.41 -34.58
CA LEU A 60 14.54 -63.86 -35.91
C LEU A 60 14.97 -65.34 -35.85
N TRP A 61 14.56 -66.13 -36.85
CA TRP A 61 14.87 -67.57 -36.99
C TRP A 61 14.12 -68.53 -36.05
N LEU A 62 13.34 -68.02 -35.08
CA LEU A 62 12.57 -68.84 -34.14
C LEU A 62 11.05 -68.79 -34.41
N THR A 63 10.59 -67.69 -34.99
CA THR A 63 9.18 -67.38 -35.23
C THR A 63 9.02 -66.83 -36.64
N ASP A 64 7.98 -67.23 -37.37
CA ASP A 64 7.65 -66.63 -38.65
C ASP A 64 7.14 -65.19 -38.47
N PRO A 65 7.47 -64.21 -39.35
CA PRO A 65 7.11 -62.81 -39.15
C PRO A 65 5.62 -62.53 -38.92
N GLU A 66 4.75 -63.36 -39.49
CA GLU A 66 3.29 -63.25 -39.36
C GLU A 66 2.77 -63.65 -37.97
N ASP A 67 3.53 -64.49 -37.25
CA ASP A 67 3.19 -64.95 -35.90
C ASP A 67 3.87 -64.14 -34.79
N MET A 68 4.71 -63.16 -35.14
CA MET A 68 5.46 -62.36 -34.16
C MET A 68 4.57 -61.34 -33.45
N THR A 69 4.74 -61.22 -32.13
CA THR A 69 4.21 -60.07 -31.38
C THR A 69 4.96 -58.80 -31.78
N ASP A 70 4.28 -57.64 -31.78
CA ASP A 70 4.92 -56.34 -32.05
C ASP A 70 6.13 -56.11 -31.11
N PRO A 71 7.37 -55.97 -31.66
CA PRO A 71 8.55 -55.73 -30.86
C PRO A 71 8.66 -54.30 -30.32
N LEU A 72 7.92 -53.33 -30.89
CA LEU A 72 8.04 -51.92 -30.53
C LEU A 72 7.64 -51.65 -29.06
N PRO A 73 6.45 -52.11 -28.57
CA PRO A 73 6.09 -51.97 -27.16
C PRO A 73 7.08 -52.65 -26.20
N GLN A 74 7.68 -53.77 -26.61
CA GLN A 74 8.66 -54.50 -25.77
C GLN A 74 9.95 -53.70 -25.58
N ALA A 75 10.47 -53.10 -26.65
CA ALA A 75 11.64 -52.22 -26.59
C ALA A 75 11.37 -50.95 -25.76
N MET A 76 10.17 -50.39 -25.86
CA MET A 76 9.73 -49.25 -25.04
C MET A 76 9.69 -49.60 -23.56
N ILE A 77 9.13 -50.76 -23.19
CA ILE A 77 9.07 -51.23 -21.81
C ILE A 77 10.49 -51.45 -21.25
N LEU A 78 11.39 -52.08 -22.01
CA LEU A 78 12.78 -52.27 -21.59
C LEU A 78 13.48 -50.94 -21.28
N THR A 79 13.26 -49.93 -22.12
CA THR A 79 13.80 -48.58 -21.91
C THR A 79 13.22 -47.93 -20.67
N ALA A 80 11.89 -48.04 -20.47
CA ALA A 80 11.22 -47.54 -19.28
C ALA A 80 11.72 -48.23 -17.99
N LEU A 81 12.01 -49.53 -18.03
CA LEU A 81 12.54 -50.28 -16.90
C LEU A 81 13.94 -49.79 -16.49
N VAL A 82 14.82 -49.51 -17.46
CA VAL A 82 16.18 -48.98 -17.16
C VAL A 82 16.11 -47.58 -16.57
N ILE A 83 15.26 -46.71 -17.11
CA ILE A 83 15.05 -45.36 -16.56
C ILE A 83 14.49 -45.46 -15.14
N THR A 84 13.48 -46.31 -14.93
CA THR A 84 12.88 -46.54 -13.61
C THR A 84 13.92 -47.04 -12.62
N LEU A 85 14.79 -47.97 -13.01
CA LEU A 85 15.88 -48.45 -12.17
C LEU A 85 16.84 -47.32 -11.78
N GLY A 86 17.22 -46.47 -12.74
CA GLY A 86 18.09 -45.32 -12.48
C GLY A 86 17.48 -44.32 -11.50
N VAL A 87 16.22 -43.93 -11.73
CA VAL A 87 15.46 -43.03 -10.82
C VAL A 87 15.28 -43.68 -9.45
N THR A 88 14.95 -44.98 -9.40
CA THR A 88 14.76 -45.73 -8.15
C THR A 88 16.06 -45.77 -7.34
N ALA A 89 17.20 -46.06 -7.98
CA ALA A 89 18.50 -46.07 -7.32
C ALA A 89 18.87 -44.68 -6.78
N PHE A 90 18.61 -43.62 -7.56
CA PHE A 90 18.84 -42.24 -7.15
C PHE A 90 17.96 -41.83 -5.96
N LEU A 91 16.66 -42.05 -6.04
CA LEU A 91 15.71 -41.78 -4.95
C LEU A 91 16.06 -42.58 -3.70
N LEU A 92 16.45 -43.84 -3.84
CA LEU A 92 16.89 -44.67 -2.71
C LEU A 92 18.17 -44.12 -2.06
N ALA A 93 19.14 -43.66 -2.86
CA ALA A 93 20.35 -43.03 -2.35
C ALA A 93 20.03 -41.72 -1.59
N MET A 94 19.07 -40.92 -2.09
CA MET A 94 18.60 -39.74 -1.37
C MET A 94 17.86 -40.10 -0.09
N ALA A 95 17.01 -41.13 -0.09
CA ALA A 95 16.31 -41.60 1.11
C ALA A 95 17.31 -42.05 2.18
N TYR A 96 18.31 -42.83 1.77
CA TYR A 96 19.39 -43.25 2.65
C TYR A 96 20.18 -42.06 3.19
N ARG A 97 20.48 -41.06 2.35
CA ARG A 97 21.19 -39.85 2.75
C ARG A 97 20.38 -38.99 3.73
N SER A 98 19.09 -38.80 3.48
CA SER A 98 18.16 -38.09 4.37
C SER A 98 18.08 -38.78 5.73
N TRP A 99 17.91 -40.11 5.74
CA TRP A 99 17.91 -40.89 6.98
C TRP A 99 19.22 -40.76 7.77
N GLN A 100 20.37 -40.73 7.09
CA GLN A 100 21.67 -40.54 7.74
C GLN A 100 21.83 -39.16 8.39
N LEU A 101 21.22 -38.11 7.80
CA LEU A 101 21.35 -36.73 8.27
C LEU A 101 20.30 -36.36 9.33
N GLU A 102 19.06 -36.80 9.15
CA GLU A 102 17.90 -36.34 9.92
C GLU A 102 17.29 -37.44 10.80
N GLY A 103 17.69 -38.71 10.61
CA GLY A 103 17.17 -39.86 11.35
C GLY A 103 15.78 -40.33 10.92
N ASN A 104 15.18 -39.67 9.93
CA ASN A 104 13.93 -40.04 9.27
C ASN A 104 14.04 -39.75 7.77
N ASP A 105 13.06 -40.20 6.98
CA ASP A 105 12.96 -39.98 5.53
C ASP A 105 11.72 -39.13 5.17
N GLU A 106 11.24 -38.29 6.08
CA GLU A 106 10.07 -37.44 5.85
C GLU A 106 10.45 -36.15 5.13
N VAL A 107 9.73 -35.85 4.05
CA VAL A 107 9.87 -34.57 3.33
C VAL A 107 9.36 -33.43 4.23
N GLN A 108 10.27 -32.53 4.60
CA GLN A 108 9.99 -31.39 5.49
C GLN A 108 9.24 -30.29 4.75
N ASP A 109 8.38 -29.57 5.49
CA ASP A 109 7.74 -28.35 4.99
C ASP A 109 8.79 -27.21 4.95
N ASP A 110 8.83 -26.44 3.86
CA ASP A 110 9.77 -25.33 3.73
C ASP A 110 9.47 -24.24 4.78
N VAL A 111 10.50 -23.81 5.51
CA VAL A 111 10.41 -22.75 6.52
C VAL A 111 9.94 -21.42 5.91
N GLU A 112 10.26 -21.16 4.64
CA GLU A 112 9.82 -19.95 3.95
C GLU A 112 8.33 -20.02 3.58
N ASP A 113 7.85 -21.20 3.14
CA ASP A 113 6.42 -21.44 2.92
C ASP A 113 5.63 -21.28 4.22
N LEU A 114 6.14 -21.80 5.34
CA LEU A 114 5.54 -21.62 6.66
C LEU A 114 5.48 -20.13 7.06
N ARG A 115 6.50 -19.33 6.76
CA ARG A 115 6.50 -17.87 7.02
C ARG A 115 5.48 -17.12 6.17
N ILE A 116 5.28 -17.54 4.92
CA ILE A 116 4.26 -16.98 4.02
C ILE A 116 2.86 -17.28 4.58
N VAL A 117 2.59 -18.52 4.99
CA VAL A 117 1.31 -18.95 5.59
C VAL A 117 1.04 -18.22 6.91
N GLN A 118 2.04 -18.10 7.79
CA GLN A 118 1.92 -17.35 9.04
C GLN A 118 1.76 -15.83 8.82
N GLY A 119 2.04 -15.38 7.59
CA GLY A 119 1.85 -13.99 7.17
C GLY A 119 2.79 -13.04 7.90
N GLU A 120 3.94 -13.51 8.37
CA GLU A 120 4.90 -12.71 9.14
C GLU A 120 5.35 -11.48 8.34
N GLY A 121 5.60 -11.66 7.04
CA GLY A 121 5.87 -10.55 6.11
C GLY A 121 4.72 -9.53 6.05
N ARG A 122 3.46 -9.99 5.96
CA ARG A 122 2.27 -9.11 5.95
C ARG A 122 2.07 -8.40 7.29
N ARG A 123 2.32 -9.08 8.42
CA ARG A 123 2.18 -8.52 9.78
C ARG A 123 3.23 -7.46 10.05
N ALA A 124 4.50 -7.72 9.70
CA ALA A 124 5.60 -6.76 9.88
C ALA A 124 5.38 -5.48 9.07
N VAL A 125 4.99 -5.61 7.79
CA VAL A 125 4.66 -4.47 6.91
C VAL A 125 3.47 -3.68 7.47
N ARG A 126 2.41 -4.36 7.91
CA ARG A 126 1.24 -3.72 8.51
C ARG A 126 1.59 -2.96 9.79
N GLN A 127 2.44 -3.51 10.65
CA GLN A 127 2.87 -2.84 11.87
C GLN A 127 3.72 -1.60 11.61
N ARG A 128 4.67 -1.66 10.66
CA ARG A 128 5.46 -0.48 10.24
C ARG A 128 4.53 0.63 9.75
N PHE A 129 3.57 0.27 8.88
CA PHE A 129 2.59 1.22 8.37
C PHE A 129 1.74 1.88 9.46
N LEU A 130 1.30 1.09 10.45
CA LEU A 130 0.52 1.63 11.58
C LEU A 130 1.35 2.59 12.46
N LYS A 131 2.62 2.27 12.72
CA LYS A 131 3.55 3.15 13.46
C LYS A 131 3.79 4.46 12.71
N GLU A 132 4.05 4.38 11.42
CA GLU A 132 4.32 5.55 10.57
C GLU A 132 3.08 6.45 10.43
N ARG A 133 1.90 5.85 10.25
CA ARG A 133 0.63 6.58 10.22
C ARG A 133 0.35 7.29 11.56
N ARG A 134 0.69 6.66 12.69
CA ARG A 134 0.57 7.29 14.02
C ARG A 134 1.53 8.46 14.18
N ARG A 135 2.79 8.32 13.76
CA ARG A 135 3.76 9.44 13.74
C ARG A 135 3.24 10.61 12.92
N LEU A 136 2.84 10.35 11.67
CA LEU A 136 2.33 11.39 10.79
C LEU A 136 1.10 12.11 11.38
N GLN A 137 0.18 11.37 12.02
CA GLN A 137 -0.97 11.98 12.69
C GLN A 137 -0.59 12.82 13.92
N ALA A 138 0.47 12.44 14.64
CA ALA A 138 0.98 13.22 15.76
C ALA A 138 1.63 14.52 15.25
N ASP A 139 2.43 14.45 14.20
CA ASP A 139 3.10 15.61 13.60
C ASP A 139 2.08 16.61 13.03
N ILE A 140 1.05 16.12 12.31
CA ILE A 140 -0.03 16.97 11.81
C ILE A 140 -0.79 17.65 12.97
N ARG A 141 -1.03 16.93 14.07
CA ARG A 141 -1.69 17.51 15.24
C ARG A 141 -0.84 18.59 15.89
N ARG A 142 0.47 18.37 16.02
CA ARG A 142 1.41 19.37 16.55
C ARG A 142 1.45 20.62 15.66
N GLN A 143 1.64 20.44 14.36
CA GLN A 143 1.67 21.55 13.40
C GLN A 143 0.37 22.37 13.42
N ARG A 144 -0.80 21.71 13.53
CA ARG A 144 -2.09 22.40 13.66
C ARG A 144 -2.19 23.19 14.96
N ALA A 145 -1.75 22.61 16.07
CA ALA A 145 -1.77 23.28 17.38
C ALA A 145 -0.84 24.50 17.40
N GLU A 146 0.36 24.38 16.84
CA GLU A 146 1.30 25.50 16.68
C GLU A 146 0.70 26.62 15.82
N LEU A 147 0.11 26.28 14.66
CA LEU A 147 -0.54 27.26 13.80
C LEU A 147 -1.71 27.94 14.50
N GLN A 148 -2.56 27.18 15.22
CA GLN A 148 -3.67 27.74 15.98
C GLN A 148 -3.19 28.66 17.11
N ALA A 149 -2.10 28.31 17.80
CA ALA A 149 -1.53 29.18 18.83
C ALA A 149 -1.06 30.51 18.23
N THR A 150 -0.38 30.49 17.08
CA THR A 150 0.05 31.70 16.38
C THR A 150 -1.14 32.56 15.95
N ILE A 151 -2.19 31.95 15.39
CA ILE A 151 -3.42 32.65 15.01
C ILE A 151 -4.09 33.28 16.24
N ALA A 152 -4.21 32.53 17.34
CA ALA A 152 -4.83 33.03 18.57
C ALA A 152 -4.07 34.23 19.17
N VAL A 153 -2.73 34.22 19.12
CA VAL A 153 -1.92 35.36 19.54
C VAL A 153 -2.16 36.58 18.65
N ALA A 154 -2.22 36.39 17.33
CA ALA A 154 -2.52 37.47 16.40
C ALA A 154 -3.94 38.04 16.62
N ASP A 155 -4.94 37.19 16.82
CA ASP A 155 -6.32 37.59 17.12
C ASP A 155 -6.41 38.38 18.43
N ALA A 156 -5.67 37.98 19.46
CA ALA A 156 -5.62 38.69 20.73
C ALA A 156 -4.99 40.08 20.59
N GLN A 157 -3.93 40.21 19.78
CA GLN A 157 -3.32 41.49 19.45
C GLN A 157 -4.29 42.40 18.68
N GLU A 158 -5.00 41.85 17.68
CA GLU A 158 -6.03 42.60 16.94
C GLU A 158 -7.13 43.12 17.86
N LEU A 159 -7.61 42.30 18.81
CA LEU A 159 -8.66 42.69 19.75
C LEU A 159 -8.18 43.78 20.71
N ALA A 160 -6.94 43.70 21.20
CA ALA A 160 -6.32 44.74 22.02
C ALA A 160 -6.18 46.06 21.26
N GLU A 161 -5.79 46.01 19.98
CA GLU A 161 -5.67 47.20 19.14
C GLU A 161 -7.04 47.83 18.84
N GLN A 162 -8.06 47.00 18.54
CA GLN A 162 -9.44 47.46 18.38
C GLN A 162 -9.97 48.13 19.65
N ALA A 163 -9.67 47.58 20.84
CA ALA A 163 -10.06 48.16 22.11
C ALA A 163 -9.38 49.51 22.36
N ARG A 164 -8.09 49.65 22.04
CA ARG A 164 -7.36 50.93 22.11
C ARG A 164 -7.98 51.99 21.22
N ILE A 165 -8.18 51.68 19.94
CA ILE A 165 -8.78 52.63 18.98
C ILE A 165 -10.18 53.04 19.44
N LYS A 166 -10.99 52.10 19.93
CA LYS A 166 -12.34 52.41 20.44
C LYS A 166 -12.29 53.34 21.66
N ALA A 167 -11.34 53.13 22.57
CA ALA A 167 -11.15 54.00 23.73
C ALA A 167 -10.67 55.41 23.33
N GLU A 168 -9.80 55.52 22.33
CA GLU A 168 -9.32 56.80 21.80
C GLU A 168 -10.46 57.61 21.16
N ILE A 169 -11.33 56.95 20.38
CA ILE A 169 -12.52 57.57 19.80
C ILE A 169 -13.46 58.08 20.91
N ALA A 170 -13.70 57.28 21.96
CA ALA A 170 -14.57 57.67 23.05
C ALA A 170 -14.03 58.89 23.83
N ARG A 171 -12.70 58.98 24.00
CA ARG A 171 -12.05 60.15 24.62
C ARG A 171 -12.21 61.41 23.77
N ALA A 172 -11.95 61.32 22.46
CA ALA A 172 -12.14 62.43 21.54
C ALA A 172 -13.59 62.94 21.52
N GLN A 173 -14.57 62.02 21.59
CA GLN A 173 -15.99 62.39 21.69
C GLN A 173 -16.34 63.10 23.00
N ALA A 174 -15.74 62.68 24.12
CA ALA A 174 -15.96 63.33 25.42
C ALA A 174 -15.32 64.73 25.49
N GLU A 175 -14.16 64.94 24.87
CA GLU A 175 -13.55 66.26 24.74
C GLU A 175 -14.41 67.20 23.89
N LEU A 176 -14.91 66.73 22.74
CA LEU A 176 -15.85 67.48 21.90
C LEU A 176 -17.10 67.92 22.68
N ALA A 177 -17.72 67.01 23.44
CA ALA A 177 -18.90 67.32 24.24
C ALA A 177 -18.63 68.35 25.35
N ARG A 178 -17.43 68.36 25.94
CA ARG A 178 -17.03 69.40 26.92
C ARG A 178 -16.92 70.77 26.27
N TYR A 179 -16.32 70.85 25.09
CA TYR A 179 -16.23 72.11 24.35
C TYR A 179 -17.61 72.62 23.88
N GLU A 180 -18.55 71.72 23.57
CA GLU A 180 -19.93 72.09 23.25
C GLU A 180 -20.67 72.69 24.46
N LEU A 181 -20.49 72.12 25.65
CA LEU A 181 -21.07 72.65 26.89
C LEU A 181 -20.45 74.00 27.32
N GLU A 182 -19.14 74.18 27.16
CA GLU A 182 -18.46 75.47 27.41
C GLU A 182 -18.90 76.57 26.43
N ALA A 183 -19.39 76.21 25.24
CA ALA A 183 -19.93 77.16 24.28
C ALA A 183 -21.38 77.59 24.60
N GLU A 184 -22.09 76.86 25.46
CA GLU A 184 -23.51 77.09 25.80
C GLU A 184 -23.69 78.04 27.01
N ASP A 185 -22.63 78.33 27.77
CA ASP A 185 -22.66 79.08 29.06
C ASP A 185 -22.22 80.56 28.94
N HIS A 186 -22.22 81.14 27.73
CA HIS A 186 -21.82 82.53 27.48
C HIS A 186 -23.01 83.42 27.06
N ASP A 187 -23.32 84.42 27.90
CA ASP A 187 -24.40 85.41 27.73
C ASP A 187 -24.16 86.31 26.48
N PRO A 188 -25.15 86.52 25.59
CA PRO A 188 -24.92 87.20 24.33
C PRO A 188 -25.22 88.69 24.44
N ASP A 189 -24.19 89.56 24.32
CA ASP A 189 -24.44 90.94 23.89
C ASP A 189 -23.39 91.56 22.97
N GLU A 190 -23.92 92.35 22.02
CA GLU A 190 -23.40 93.26 20.98
C GLU A 190 -22.14 92.95 20.16
N LYS A 191 -21.36 91.90 20.45
CA LYS A 191 -20.38 91.30 19.52
C LYS A 191 -20.97 90.11 18.75
N SER A 192 -22.28 89.97 18.75
CA SER A 192 -22.99 88.75 18.38
C SER A 192 -22.91 88.39 16.90
N GLN A 193 -22.71 89.35 15.98
CA GLN A 193 -22.56 89.03 14.55
C GLN A 193 -21.15 88.57 14.17
N GLU A 194 -20.10 89.16 14.75
CA GLU A 194 -18.72 88.72 14.52
C GLU A 194 -18.44 87.42 15.28
N THR A 195 -19.04 87.26 16.46
CA THR A 195 -18.96 86.02 17.24
C THR A 195 -19.79 84.91 16.59
N MET A 196 -20.99 85.19 16.05
CA MET A 196 -21.73 84.21 15.23
C MET A 196 -21.02 83.86 13.93
N ARG A 197 -20.32 84.81 13.26
CA ARG A 197 -19.48 84.49 12.10
C ARG A 197 -18.29 83.62 12.50
N ARG A 198 -17.61 83.94 13.59
CA ARG A 198 -16.51 83.11 14.10
C ARG A 198 -17.00 81.75 14.59
N LEU A 199 -18.19 81.66 15.18
CA LEU A 199 -18.82 80.41 15.58
C LEU A 199 -19.32 79.61 14.36
N SER A 200 -19.82 80.26 13.30
CA SER A 200 -20.18 79.55 12.06
C SER A 200 -18.94 79.10 11.29
N ASP A 201 -17.90 79.92 11.20
CA ASP A 201 -16.59 79.54 10.64
C ASP A 201 -15.94 78.42 11.48
N ARG A 202 -16.09 78.47 12.81
CA ARG A 202 -15.63 77.42 13.72
C ARG A 202 -16.49 76.16 13.60
N ALA A 203 -17.79 76.28 13.41
CA ALA A 203 -18.70 75.15 13.19
C ALA A 203 -18.51 74.51 11.82
N GLU A 204 -18.22 75.29 10.78
CA GLU A 204 -17.80 74.83 9.45
C GLU A 204 -16.42 74.16 9.53
N SER A 205 -15.48 74.75 10.28
CA SER A 205 -14.18 74.13 10.56
C SER A 205 -14.33 72.82 11.34
N MET A 206 -15.24 72.76 12.30
CA MET A 206 -15.50 71.57 13.12
C MET A 206 -16.23 70.49 12.32
N THR A 207 -17.20 70.85 11.48
CA THR A 207 -17.83 69.91 10.55
C THR A 207 -16.85 69.43 9.48
N ALA A 208 -15.96 70.29 8.99
CA ALA A 208 -14.85 69.89 8.12
C ALA A 208 -13.89 68.93 8.84
N GLN A 209 -13.52 69.20 10.10
CA GLN A 209 -12.70 68.30 10.92
C GLN A 209 -13.40 66.96 11.19
N VAL A 210 -14.69 66.96 11.50
CA VAL A 210 -15.49 65.73 11.70
C VAL A 210 -15.63 64.95 10.39
N GLN A 211 -15.80 65.63 9.25
CA GLN A 211 -15.81 64.98 7.94
C GLN A 211 -14.43 64.40 7.58
N GLU A 212 -13.34 65.10 7.92
CA GLU A 212 -11.98 64.59 7.77
C GLU A 212 -11.75 63.37 8.67
N LEU A 213 -12.17 63.43 9.94
CA LEU A 213 -12.07 62.31 10.88
C LEU A 213 -12.88 61.10 10.38
N ARG A 214 -14.10 61.31 9.90
CA ARG A 214 -14.93 60.27 9.26
C ARG A 214 -14.29 59.73 7.97
N GLY A 215 -13.59 60.58 7.22
CA GLY A 215 -12.77 60.20 6.07
C GLY A 215 -11.62 59.27 6.47
N ARG A 216 -10.85 59.64 7.49
CA ARG A 216 -9.77 58.83 8.07
C ARG A 216 -10.28 57.49 8.62
N ILE A 217 -11.42 57.47 9.31
CA ILE A 217 -12.06 56.23 9.79
C ILE A 217 -12.50 55.33 8.62
N ARG A 218 -13.07 55.89 7.56
CA ARG A 218 -13.42 55.13 6.34
C ARG A 218 -12.19 54.54 5.68
N GLN A 219 -11.11 55.31 5.56
CA GLN A 219 -9.84 54.83 5.01
C GLN A 219 -9.22 53.73 5.88
N GLY A 220 -9.23 53.90 7.21
CA GLY A 220 -8.78 52.87 8.16
C GLY A 220 -9.57 51.56 8.03
N ARG A 221 -10.90 51.63 7.93
CA ARG A 221 -11.75 50.45 7.68
C ARG A 221 -11.46 49.80 6.32
N ARG A 222 -11.13 50.57 5.30
CA ARG A 222 -10.77 50.05 3.96
C ARG A 222 -9.44 49.30 4.00
N ARG A 223 -8.41 49.90 4.62
CA ARG A 223 -7.10 49.26 4.85
C ARG A 223 -7.21 47.97 5.66
N LEU A 224 -8.01 47.95 6.73
CA LEU A 224 -8.23 46.75 7.53
C LEU A 224 -8.93 45.63 6.73
N ARG A 225 -9.90 45.99 5.87
CA ARG A 225 -10.56 45.02 4.98
C ARG A 225 -9.61 44.47 3.92
N GLU A 226 -8.68 45.28 3.42
CA GLU A 226 -7.65 44.87 2.47
C GLU A 226 -6.63 43.95 3.14
N HIS A 227 -6.15 44.28 4.35
CA HIS A 227 -5.30 43.40 5.14
C HIS A 227 -5.96 42.04 5.40
N ARG A 228 -7.21 42.03 5.90
CA ARG A 228 -7.97 40.78 6.10
C ARG A 228 -8.26 39.98 4.82
N ARG A 229 -8.20 40.61 3.64
CA ARG A 229 -8.31 39.91 2.35
C ARG A 229 -6.95 39.34 1.95
N ALA A 230 -5.86 40.08 2.18
CA ALA A 230 -4.49 39.63 1.95
C ALA A 230 -4.14 38.45 2.87
N ASP A 231 -4.46 38.51 4.15
CA ASP A 231 -4.21 37.43 5.11
C ASP A 231 -4.97 36.16 4.74
N ARG A 232 -6.25 36.29 4.36
CA ARG A 232 -7.04 35.16 3.85
C ARG A 232 -6.54 34.64 2.50
N ALA A 233 -5.81 35.43 1.72
CA ALA A 233 -5.17 34.97 0.49
C ALA A 233 -3.87 34.20 0.81
N ALA A 234 -3.04 34.74 1.70
CA ALA A 234 -1.82 34.10 2.21
C ALA A 234 -2.13 32.76 2.89
N GLU A 235 -3.16 32.70 3.74
CA GLU A 235 -3.61 31.46 4.37
C GLU A 235 -4.02 30.41 3.33
N ARG A 236 -4.73 30.85 2.27
CA ARG A 236 -5.12 29.97 1.16
C ARG A 236 -3.91 29.45 0.40
N GLU A 237 -2.87 30.26 0.21
CA GLU A 237 -1.62 29.83 -0.43
C GLU A 237 -0.85 28.82 0.42
N LEU A 238 -0.72 29.06 1.73
CA LEU A 238 -0.14 28.10 2.67
C LEU A 238 -0.87 26.76 2.63
N TRP A 239 -2.21 26.76 2.62
CA TRP A 239 -3.00 25.54 2.48
C TRP A 239 -2.87 24.85 1.12
N ARG A 240 -2.61 25.60 0.04
CA ARG A 240 -2.31 25.01 -1.27
C ARG A 240 -0.93 24.37 -1.27
N GLU A 241 0.08 25.04 -0.73
CA GLU A 241 1.44 24.51 -0.61
C GLU A 241 1.50 23.26 0.26
N LEU A 242 0.85 23.28 1.42
CA LEU A 242 0.76 22.12 2.30
C LEU A 242 0.12 20.94 1.57
N ARG A 243 -1.00 21.16 0.85
CA ARG A 243 -1.63 20.11 0.03
C ARG A 243 -0.72 19.60 -1.08
N ARG A 244 0.07 20.48 -1.72
CA ARG A 244 1.06 20.08 -2.74
C ARG A 244 2.16 19.21 -2.13
N ARG A 245 2.73 19.61 -0.97
CA ARG A 245 3.76 18.84 -0.25
C ARG A 245 3.24 17.48 0.21
N VAL A 246 2.04 17.42 0.79
CA VAL A 246 1.43 16.14 1.20
C VAL A 246 1.17 15.22 0.00
N ARG A 247 0.74 15.78 -1.14
CA ARG A 247 0.55 15.01 -2.37
C ARG A 247 1.88 14.51 -2.95
N SER A 248 2.94 15.33 -2.96
CA SER A 248 4.26 14.93 -3.47
C SER A 248 4.87 13.85 -2.57
N GLN A 249 4.83 14.00 -1.25
CA GLN A 249 5.28 12.97 -0.30
C GLN A 249 4.53 11.64 -0.50
N ARG A 250 3.20 11.69 -0.66
CA ARG A 250 2.40 10.49 -0.98
C ARG A 250 2.80 9.83 -2.30
N ARG A 251 3.14 10.62 -3.33
CA ARG A 251 3.61 10.09 -4.62
C ARG A 251 4.98 9.45 -4.50
N GLN A 252 5.93 10.11 -3.82
CA GLN A 252 7.27 9.57 -3.55
C GLN A 252 7.21 8.28 -2.73
N ALA A 253 6.38 8.22 -1.69
CA ALA A 253 6.14 7.01 -0.91
C ALA A 253 5.56 5.86 -1.76
N ARG A 254 4.69 6.16 -2.73
CA ARG A 254 4.18 5.12 -3.66
C ARG A 254 5.23 4.65 -4.66
N GLN A 255 6.09 5.56 -5.15
CA GLN A 255 7.15 5.22 -6.10
C GLN A 255 8.24 4.37 -5.45
N THR A 256 8.68 4.74 -4.25
CA THR A 256 9.62 3.94 -3.45
C THR A 256 9.09 2.52 -3.19
N MET A 257 7.82 2.40 -2.78
CA MET A 257 7.16 1.09 -2.60
C MET A 257 7.09 0.25 -3.88
N ARG A 258 6.91 0.87 -5.06
CA ARG A 258 6.93 0.14 -6.35
C ARG A 258 8.34 -0.32 -6.70
N ALA A 259 9.33 0.56 -6.56
CA ALA A 259 10.72 0.23 -6.84
C ALA A 259 11.26 -0.88 -5.92
N GLU A 260 10.85 -0.88 -4.64
CA GLU A 260 11.24 -1.93 -3.69
C GLU A 260 10.62 -3.29 -4.04
N ARG A 261 9.35 -3.31 -4.47
CA ARG A 261 8.70 -4.52 -4.99
C ARG A 261 9.38 -5.08 -6.25
N GLU A 262 9.75 -4.21 -7.18
CA GLU A 262 10.46 -4.63 -8.41
C GLU A 262 11.89 -5.14 -8.13
N ARG A 263 12.54 -4.65 -7.06
CA ARG A 263 13.83 -5.17 -6.61
C ARG A 263 13.70 -6.55 -5.99
N LEU A 264 12.70 -6.74 -5.13
CA LEU A 264 12.43 -8.04 -4.50
C LEU A 264 12.06 -9.10 -5.55
N ALA A 265 11.19 -8.76 -6.51
CA ALA A 265 10.85 -9.67 -7.61
C ALA A 265 12.06 -10.06 -8.47
N ARG A 266 13.00 -9.13 -8.72
CA ARG A 266 14.25 -9.44 -9.43
C ARG A 266 15.25 -10.27 -8.63
N ALA A 267 15.27 -10.11 -7.30
CA ALA A 267 16.09 -10.95 -6.43
C ALA A 267 15.54 -12.39 -6.42
N GLU A 268 14.22 -12.55 -6.31
CA GLU A 268 13.55 -13.86 -6.43
C GLU A 268 13.83 -14.53 -7.79
N ASP A 269 13.77 -13.80 -8.90
CA ASP A 269 14.12 -14.34 -10.24
C ASP A 269 15.62 -14.68 -10.38
N SER A 270 16.52 -13.94 -9.72
CA SER A 270 17.96 -14.18 -9.77
C SER A 270 18.37 -15.42 -8.97
N ASP A 271 17.70 -15.68 -7.83
CA ASP A 271 17.93 -16.88 -7.03
C ASP A 271 17.46 -18.15 -7.78
N LEU A 272 16.50 -18.02 -8.71
CA LEU A 272 16.06 -19.11 -9.59
C LEU A 272 17.02 -19.41 -10.76
N GLN A 273 17.92 -18.48 -11.13
CA GLN A 273 18.88 -18.66 -12.23
C GLN A 273 20.31 -19.00 -11.77
N GLY A 274 20.57 -19.01 -10.47
CA GLY A 274 21.90 -19.23 -9.90
C GLY A 274 22.10 -20.61 -9.27
N SER A 275 21.98 -21.69 -10.05
CA SER A 275 22.54 -23.00 -9.68
C SER A 275 22.88 -23.81 -10.93
N GLU A 276 23.94 -23.39 -11.63
CA GLU A 276 24.72 -24.26 -12.52
C GLU A 276 26.14 -24.40 -11.96
#